data_AF-A0A1B6PAW1-F1
#
_entry.id   AF-A0A1B6PAW1-F1
#
_cell.length_a   1.000
_cell.length_b   1.000
_cell.length_c   1.000
_cell.angle_alpha   90.00
_cell.angle_beta   90.00
_cell.angle_gamma   90.00
#
_symmetry.space_group_name_H-M   'P 1'
#
loop_
_entity.id
_entity.type
_entity.pdbx_description
1 polymer ?
#
loop_
_entity_poly.entity_id
_entity_poly.type
_entity_poly.pdbx_seq_one_letter_code
_entity_poly.pdbx_strand_id
1 'polypeptide(L)'
;MDGYRAIVGYKHRNYFNGDADQMLMFSISQKSLHTSMESEPDLVANKNVCWTTPQGWMLVVSPSPSSASTAWLWNPGTKNKIALPDLEEEHHIPTGSKCLLTHRDATHPECLVVLFAYKEPNMWYCKVGNDGDGGGGSSSWSLYTYDIGDYDVPSGEPPSKDVVSSVAAIQGEIFFISSAEDMCAINFCNSSQQPEFQYFDVSMVDFPQGMNSGCTWLVEHGDELYLACVMFVGFDADNIGAIHVFRMDFSTEAWCRVRDIGDAVFLLEYGGNMGAS
;
A
#
# COMPACT_ATOMS: atom_id res chain seq x y z
N MET A 1 -12.78 29.91 -1.83
CA MET A 1 -11.96 28.89 -2.50
C MET A 1 -12.12 27.63 -1.67
N ASP A 2 -13.19 26.90 -1.93
CA ASP A 2 -13.59 25.76 -1.12
C ASP A 2 -12.93 24.50 -1.70
N GLY A 3 -11.78 24.15 -1.12
CA GLY A 3 -11.11 22.88 -1.38
C GLY A 3 -11.98 21.73 -0.92
N TYR A 4 -12.11 20.71 -1.78
CA TYR A 4 -12.94 19.52 -1.57
C TYR A 4 -12.65 18.88 -0.20
N ARG A 5 -13.63 18.91 0.70
CA ARG A 5 -13.55 18.21 2.00
C ARG A 5 -14.06 16.78 1.80
N ALA A 6 -13.10 15.85 1.73
CA ALA A 6 -13.23 14.40 1.60
C ALA A 6 -13.84 13.87 0.29
N ILE A 7 -13.01 13.13 -0.46
CA ILE A 7 -13.39 12.29 -1.60
C ILE A 7 -13.23 10.84 -1.15
N VAL A 8 -14.28 10.03 -1.31
CA VAL A 8 -14.21 8.58 -1.07
C VAL A 8 -14.14 7.91 -2.43
N GLY A 9 -13.02 7.25 -2.71
CA GLY A 9 -12.86 6.36 -3.87
C GLY A 9 -13.29 4.96 -3.49
N TYR A 10 -14.23 4.38 -4.23
CA TYR A 10 -14.68 3.01 -4.04
C TYR A 10 -14.61 2.26 -5.38
N LYS A 11 -13.92 1.12 -5.37
CA LYS A 11 -13.87 0.21 -6.52
C LYS A 11 -14.98 -0.82 -6.36
N HIS A 12 -16.07 -0.67 -7.11
CA HIS A 12 -17.20 -1.60 -7.06
C HIS A 12 -16.97 -2.76 -8.03
N ARG A 13 -16.88 -4.00 -7.52
CA ARG A 13 -16.98 -5.21 -8.36
C ARG A 13 -18.45 -5.57 -8.56
N ASN A 14 -18.94 -5.44 -9.79
CA ASN A 14 -20.30 -5.83 -10.12
C ASN A 14 -20.33 -7.32 -10.50
N TYR A 15 -20.64 -8.20 -9.54
CA TYR A 15 -20.62 -9.66 -9.77
C TYR A 15 -21.73 -10.19 -10.70
N PHE A 16 -22.65 -9.35 -11.16
CA PHE A 16 -23.85 -9.77 -11.92
C PHE A 16 -23.82 -9.43 -13.42
N ASN A 17 -22.86 -8.62 -13.87
CA ASN A 17 -22.66 -8.33 -15.28
C ASN A 17 -21.15 -8.32 -15.51
N GLY A 18 -20.65 -9.09 -16.48
CA GLY A 18 -19.23 -9.15 -16.85
C GLY A 18 -18.70 -7.85 -17.48
N ASP A 19 -19.12 -6.70 -16.95
CA ASP A 19 -18.71 -5.36 -17.34
C ASP A 19 -17.57 -4.89 -16.43
N ALA A 20 -16.64 -4.16 -17.01
CA ALA A 20 -15.36 -3.80 -16.40
C ALA A 20 -15.51 -3.11 -15.02
N ASP A 21 -14.53 -3.36 -14.14
CA ASP A 21 -14.43 -2.70 -12.83
C ASP A 21 -14.58 -1.18 -13.00
N GLN A 22 -15.70 -0.61 -12.52
CA GLN A 22 -15.94 0.83 -12.58
C GLN A 22 -15.48 1.50 -11.28
N MET A 23 -14.62 2.49 -11.40
CA MET A 23 -14.20 3.32 -10.28
C MET A 23 -15.23 4.42 -10.03
N LEU A 24 -15.75 4.50 -8.81
CA LEU A 24 -16.70 5.52 -8.39
C LEU A 24 -16.05 6.44 -7.36
N MET A 25 -16.17 7.75 -7.57
CA MET A 25 -15.73 8.76 -6.61
C MET A 25 -16.93 9.55 -6.10
N PHE A 26 -17.07 9.60 -4.78
CA PHE A 26 -18.14 10.35 -4.13
C PHE A 26 -17.54 11.51 -3.34
N SER A 27 -18.00 12.73 -3.63
CA SER A 27 -17.66 13.90 -2.81
C SER A 27 -18.65 14.03 -1.68
N ILE A 28 -18.15 13.95 -0.45
CA ILE A 28 -18.98 14.10 0.75
C ILE A 28 -19.48 15.54 0.86
N SER A 29 -18.58 16.51 0.64
CA SER A 29 -18.91 17.94 0.74
C SER A 29 -19.99 18.39 -0.26
N GLN A 30 -19.96 17.84 -1.48
CA GLN A 30 -20.92 18.19 -2.52
C GLN A 30 -22.13 17.24 -2.53
N LYS A 31 -22.10 16.17 -1.73
CA LYS A 31 -23.09 15.08 -1.70
C LYS A 31 -23.44 14.57 -3.10
N SER A 32 -22.45 14.60 -3.99
CA SER A 32 -22.60 14.23 -5.39
C SER A 32 -21.66 13.10 -5.69
N LEU A 33 -22.21 12.07 -6.34
CA LEU A 33 -21.39 11.12 -7.06
C LEU A 33 -20.72 11.90 -8.19
N HIS A 34 -19.39 12.02 -8.14
CA HIS A 34 -18.65 12.44 -9.30
C HIS A 34 -18.58 11.25 -10.24
N THR A 35 -19.67 11.05 -10.99
CA THR A 35 -19.61 10.37 -12.30
C THR A 35 -18.82 11.21 -13.30
N SER A 36 -18.60 12.50 -12.99
CA SER A 36 -17.79 13.46 -13.73
C SER A 36 -16.30 13.16 -13.61
N MET A 37 -15.92 12.06 -14.21
CA MET A 37 -14.62 11.86 -14.83
C MET A 37 -14.55 12.63 -16.18
N GLU A 38 -15.66 13.31 -16.60
CA GLU A 38 -15.78 14.14 -17.82
C GLU A 38 -14.72 15.25 -17.97
N SER A 39 -14.09 15.71 -16.87
CA SER A 39 -13.02 16.71 -16.92
C SER A 39 -11.60 16.11 -16.98
N GLU A 40 -11.44 14.79 -16.84
CA GLU A 40 -10.15 14.08 -16.84
C GLU A 40 -10.26 12.82 -17.72
N PRO A 41 -10.37 12.98 -19.05
CA PRO A 41 -10.64 11.90 -20.00
C PRO A 41 -9.67 10.71 -19.88
N ASP A 42 -8.42 10.96 -19.47
CA ASP A 42 -7.38 9.94 -19.32
C ASP A 42 -7.66 8.93 -18.20
N LEU A 43 -8.42 9.32 -17.16
CA LEU A 43 -8.74 8.43 -16.04
C LEU A 43 -9.97 7.56 -16.33
N VAL A 44 -10.88 8.01 -17.21
CA VAL A 44 -12.17 7.38 -17.57
C VAL A 44 -12.07 6.30 -18.62
N ALA A 45 -10.87 6.08 -19.18
CA ALA A 45 -10.71 4.98 -20.11
C ALA A 45 -11.10 3.69 -19.39
N ASN A 46 -12.14 3.01 -19.88
CA ASN A 46 -12.80 1.81 -19.30
C ASN A 46 -11.87 0.59 -19.09
N LYS A 47 -10.56 0.77 -19.21
CA LYS A 47 -9.52 -0.27 -19.07
C LYS A 47 -8.40 0.11 -18.11
N ASN A 48 -8.43 1.30 -17.51
CA ASN A 48 -7.39 1.70 -16.57
C ASN A 48 -7.44 0.81 -15.31
N VAL A 49 -6.26 0.41 -14.85
CA VAL A 49 -6.09 -0.23 -13.56
C VAL A 49 -5.51 0.79 -12.60
N CYS A 50 -6.07 0.86 -11.40
CA CYS A 50 -5.68 1.86 -10.41
C CYS A 50 -5.43 1.22 -9.06
N TRP A 51 -4.44 1.74 -8.34
CA TRP A 51 -4.12 1.37 -6.96
C TRP A 51 -3.97 2.61 -6.10
N THR A 52 -4.63 2.64 -4.96
CA THR A 52 -4.51 3.72 -3.98
C THR A 52 -3.26 3.53 -3.12
N THR A 53 -2.62 4.63 -2.74
CA THR A 53 -1.52 4.63 -1.76
C THR A 53 -1.96 5.25 -0.43
N PRO A 54 -1.40 4.81 0.71
CA PRO A 54 -1.63 5.45 2.00
C PRO A 54 -1.30 6.95 2.00
N GLN A 55 -0.35 7.37 1.14
CA GLN A 55 0.13 8.75 1.03
C GLN A 55 -0.82 9.67 0.25
N GLY A 56 -2.03 9.20 -0.09
CA GLY A 56 -3.06 10.01 -0.74
C GLY A 56 -2.86 10.18 -2.25
N TRP A 57 -2.08 9.31 -2.88
CA TRP A 57 -1.92 9.24 -4.32
C TRP A 57 -2.60 8.00 -4.89
N MET A 58 -2.79 7.99 -6.21
CA MET A 58 -3.28 6.84 -6.95
C MET A 58 -2.32 6.54 -8.08
N LEU A 59 -1.78 5.32 -8.13
CA LEU A 59 -1.15 4.80 -9.33
C LEU A 59 -2.24 4.49 -10.34
N VAL A 60 -2.08 4.98 -11.57
CA VAL A 60 -2.96 4.69 -12.69
C VAL A 60 -2.13 4.11 -13.81
N VAL A 61 -2.57 2.96 -14.32
CA VAL A 61 -1.95 2.29 -15.46
C VAL A 61 -3.01 2.18 -16.56
N SER A 62 -2.72 2.82 -17.69
CA SER A 62 -3.58 2.76 -18.88
C SER A 62 -2.99 1.81 -19.90
N PRO A 63 -3.70 0.70 -20.21
CA PRO A 63 -3.27 -0.22 -21.24
C PRO A 63 -3.21 0.49 -22.60
N SER A 64 -2.06 0.44 -23.25
CA SER A 64 -1.93 0.87 -24.64
C SER A 64 -2.14 -0.32 -25.59
N PRO A 65 -2.64 -0.10 -26.82
CA PRO A 65 -2.57 -1.11 -27.88
C PRO A 65 -1.13 -1.41 -28.33
N SER A 66 -0.14 -0.59 -27.97
CA SER A 66 1.28 -0.94 -28.02
C SER A 66 1.66 -1.80 -26.80
N SER A 67 2.66 -2.68 -26.92
CA SER A 67 3.13 -3.59 -25.86
C SER A 67 3.66 -2.94 -24.56
N ALA A 68 3.48 -1.63 -24.38
CA ALA A 68 3.83 -0.90 -23.17
C ALA A 68 2.63 -0.07 -22.71
N SER A 69 2.24 -0.22 -21.44
CA SER A 69 1.15 0.52 -20.81
C SER A 69 1.68 1.79 -20.16
N THR A 70 0.96 2.89 -20.34
CA THR A 70 1.35 4.16 -19.72
C THR A 70 1.02 4.18 -18.24
N ALA A 71 1.92 4.70 -17.40
CA ALA A 71 1.74 4.75 -15.96
C ALA A 71 1.98 6.15 -15.40
N TRP A 72 1.17 6.55 -14.40
CA TRP A 72 1.36 7.82 -13.69
C TRP A 72 0.80 7.77 -12.28
N LEU A 73 1.35 8.60 -11.38
CA LEU A 73 0.70 8.93 -10.11
C LEU A 73 -0.27 10.09 -10.31
N TRP A 74 -1.43 10.00 -9.70
CA TRP A 74 -2.43 11.07 -9.68
C TRP A 74 -2.84 11.40 -8.24
N ASN A 75 -2.85 12.68 -7.90
CA ASN A 75 -3.32 13.16 -6.61
C ASN A 75 -4.77 13.68 -6.75
N PRO A 76 -5.78 13.02 -6.16
CA PRO A 76 -7.17 13.44 -6.29
C PRO A 76 -7.48 14.78 -5.62
N GLY A 77 -6.71 15.19 -4.61
CA GLY A 77 -6.90 16.45 -3.90
C GLY A 77 -6.39 17.67 -4.66
N THR A 78 -5.21 17.55 -5.28
CA THR A 78 -4.56 18.64 -6.03
C THR A 78 -4.76 18.57 -7.54
N LYS A 79 -5.19 17.41 -8.06
CA LYS A 79 -5.25 17.04 -9.48
C LYS A 79 -3.89 16.95 -10.17
N ASN A 80 -2.78 17.00 -9.42
CA ASN A 80 -1.45 16.84 -9.97
C ASN A 80 -1.23 15.44 -10.52
N LYS A 81 -0.47 15.35 -11.61
CA LYS A 81 -0.03 14.09 -12.23
C LYS A 81 1.50 14.05 -12.26
N ILE A 82 2.08 12.88 -11.97
CA ILE A 82 3.52 12.64 -12.12
C ILE A 82 3.68 11.44 -13.05
N ALA A 83 4.32 11.66 -14.20
CA ALA A 83 4.61 10.60 -15.15
C ALA A 83 5.58 9.59 -14.53
N LEU A 84 5.31 8.31 -14.77
CA LEU A 84 6.18 7.20 -14.40
C LEU A 84 6.69 6.51 -15.68
N PRO A 85 7.69 5.63 -15.58
CA PRO A 85 8.07 4.77 -16.68
C PRO A 85 6.89 3.96 -17.20
N ASP A 86 6.85 3.70 -18.51
CA ASP A 86 5.86 2.80 -19.08
C ASP A 86 6.08 1.36 -18.57
N LEU A 87 4.99 0.64 -18.37
CA LEU A 87 4.97 -0.76 -17.96
C LEU A 87 4.98 -1.67 -19.18
N GLU A 88 6.08 -2.38 -19.39
CA GLU A 88 6.18 -3.40 -20.43
C GLU A 88 5.29 -4.62 -20.11
N GLU A 89 4.90 -5.38 -21.14
CA GLU A 89 4.04 -6.58 -21.00
C GLU A 89 4.56 -7.60 -19.96
N GLU A 90 5.88 -7.71 -19.78
CA GLU A 90 6.51 -8.61 -18.80
C GLU A 90 6.29 -8.18 -17.35
N HIS A 91 5.93 -6.92 -17.10
CA HIS A 91 5.65 -6.38 -15.77
C HIS A 91 4.16 -6.38 -15.44
N HIS A 92 3.41 -7.41 -15.85
CA HIS A 92 1.99 -7.51 -15.51
C HIS A 92 1.76 -7.47 -13.99
N ILE A 93 1.19 -6.38 -13.49
CA ILE A 93 0.91 -6.19 -12.07
C ILE A 93 -0.50 -6.72 -11.73
N PRO A 94 -0.64 -7.68 -10.79
CA PRO A 94 -1.94 -8.17 -10.36
C PRO A 94 -2.83 -7.06 -9.78
N THR A 95 -4.11 -7.05 -10.15
CA THR A 95 -5.09 -6.03 -9.70
C THR A 95 -5.30 -5.97 -8.18
N GLY A 96 -4.98 -7.05 -7.46
CA GLY A 96 -5.06 -7.11 -6.00
C GLY A 96 -3.80 -6.65 -5.26
N SER A 97 -2.80 -6.12 -5.97
CA SER A 97 -1.54 -5.68 -5.36
C SER A 97 -1.73 -4.49 -4.41
N LYS A 98 -0.93 -4.41 -3.36
CA LYS A 98 -0.89 -3.27 -2.45
C LYS A 98 0.14 -2.26 -2.94
N CYS A 99 -0.24 -0.99 -3.10
CA CYS A 99 0.61 0.08 -3.63
C CYS A 99 0.99 1.10 -2.55
N LEU A 100 2.25 1.52 -2.54
CA LEU A 100 2.83 2.44 -1.56
C LEU A 100 3.77 3.42 -2.27
N LEU A 101 3.95 4.59 -1.67
CA LEU A 101 5.10 5.44 -1.92
C LEU A 101 6.10 5.30 -0.77
N THR A 102 7.40 5.19 -1.07
CA THR A 102 8.43 5.09 -0.01
C THR A 102 8.56 6.36 0.82
N HIS A 103 8.17 7.51 0.25
CA HIS A 103 8.13 8.79 0.92
C HIS A 103 6.71 9.37 0.90
N ARG A 104 6.37 10.14 1.94
CA ARG A 104 5.11 10.90 2.03
C ARG A 104 4.95 11.88 0.86
N ASP A 105 6.03 12.58 0.52
CA ASP A 105 6.06 13.46 -0.65
C ASP A 105 6.47 12.68 -1.90
N ALA A 106 5.52 12.52 -2.83
CA ALA A 106 5.76 11.86 -4.11
C ALA A 106 6.83 12.56 -4.96
N THR A 107 7.08 13.85 -4.74
CA THR A 107 8.08 14.62 -5.48
C THR A 107 9.48 14.53 -4.89
N HIS A 108 9.66 13.80 -3.78
CA HIS A 108 10.96 13.57 -3.19
C HIS A 108 11.86 12.81 -4.20
N PRO A 109 13.13 13.23 -4.39
CA PRO A 109 14.00 12.69 -5.44
C PRO A 109 14.26 11.19 -5.33
N GLU A 110 14.25 10.65 -4.11
CA GLU A 110 14.42 9.20 -3.85
C GLU A 110 13.09 8.47 -3.61
N CYS A 111 11.95 9.09 -3.96
CA CYS A 111 10.66 8.44 -3.81
C CYS A 111 10.51 7.33 -4.85
N LEU A 112 10.07 6.16 -4.39
CA LEU A 112 9.72 5.03 -5.24
C LEU A 112 8.22 4.74 -5.11
N VAL A 113 7.62 4.30 -6.21
CA VAL A 113 6.36 3.56 -6.18
C VAL A 113 6.70 2.10 -5.98
N VAL A 114 6.04 1.44 -5.03
CA VAL A 114 6.25 0.02 -4.74
C VAL A 114 4.90 -0.71 -4.68
N LEU A 115 4.81 -1.87 -5.35
CA LEU A 115 3.63 -2.72 -5.37
C LEU A 115 3.98 -4.13 -4.89
N PHE A 116 3.22 -4.64 -3.93
CA PHE A 116 3.33 -6.02 -3.44
C PHE A 116 2.17 -6.86 -3.96
N ALA A 117 2.46 -7.99 -4.60
CA ALA A 117 1.43 -8.96 -4.95
C ALA A 117 0.82 -9.59 -3.69
N TYR A 118 -0.50 -9.76 -3.70
CA TYR A 118 -1.24 -10.33 -2.56
C TYR A 118 -1.07 -11.84 -2.38
N LYS A 119 -0.71 -12.58 -3.44
CA LYS A 119 -0.66 -14.06 -3.44
C LYS A 119 0.69 -14.64 -3.82
N GLU A 120 1.61 -13.80 -4.25
CA GLU A 120 2.90 -14.22 -4.76
C GLU A 120 3.96 -13.33 -4.12
N PRO A 121 5.17 -13.86 -3.89
CA PRO A 121 6.24 -13.10 -3.27
C PRO A 121 6.92 -12.17 -4.30
N ASN A 122 6.12 -11.42 -5.05
CA ASN A 122 6.54 -10.53 -6.12
C ASN A 122 6.32 -9.08 -5.71
N MET A 123 7.33 -8.25 -5.99
CA MET A 123 7.31 -6.82 -5.76
C MET A 123 7.72 -6.08 -7.04
N TRP A 124 6.95 -5.06 -7.43
CA TRP A 124 7.31 -4.14 -8.51
C TRP A 124 7.65 -2.79 -7.94
N TYR A 125 8.69 -2.15 -8.47
CA TYR A 125 9.02 -0.79 -8.05
C TYR A 125 9.65 0.03 -9.17
N CYS A 126 9.47 1.34 -9.11
CA CYS A 126 10.14 2.31 -9.97
C CYS A 126 10.32 3.64 -9.23
N LYS A 127 11.28 4.45 -9.71
CA LYS A 127 11.48 5.81 -9.21
C LYS A 127 10.35 6.73 -9.66
N VAL A 128 9.90 7.60 -8.76
CA VAL A 128 8.90 8.62 -9.07
C VAL A 128 9.57 9.76 -9.85
N GLY A 129 8.98 10.11 -10.99
CA GLY A 129 9.52 11.13 -11.87
C GLY A 129 10.56 10.58 -12.84
N ASN A 130 10.67 11.23 -14.00
CA ASN A 130 11.68 10.90 -14.99
C ASN A 130 12.94 11.69 -14.66
N ASP A 131 14.09 11.04 -14.52
CA ASP A 131 15.38 11.73 -14.41
C ASP A 131 15.66 12.43 -15.76
N GLY A 132 15.09 13.63 -15.94
CA GLY A 132 15.25 14.47 -17.13
C GLY A 132 16.66 15.05 -17.29
N ASP A 133 17.62 14.59 -16.51
CA ASP A 133 18.96 15.15 -16.43
C ASP A 133 20.00 14.16 -16.98
N GLY A 134 20.04 14.03 -18.32
CA GLY A 134 21.21 13.68 -19.14
C GLY A 134 22.05 12.44 -18.80
N GLY A 135 21.65 11.62 -17.83
CA GLY A 135 22.49 10.64 -17.16
C GLY A 135 22.08 9.19 -17.41
N GLY A 136 21.76 8.82 -18.65
CA GLY A 136 21.86 7.44 -19.20
C GLY A 136 21.12 6.27 -18.51
N GLY A 137 20.53 6.42 -17.34
CA GLY A 137 19.73 5.41 -16.67
C GLY A 137 18.27 5.62 -17.04
N SER A 138 17.74 4.80 -17.95
CA SER A 138 16.30 4.73 -18.15
C SER A 138 15.67 4.31 -16.82
N SER A 139 14.90 5.18 -16.17
CA SER A 139 14.06 4.75 -15.06
C SER A 139 13.07 3.73 -15.63
N SER A 140 13.22 2.46 -15.28
CA SER A 140 12.32 1.38 -15.69
C SER A 140 11.66 0.78 -14.46
N TRP A 141 10.58 0.04 -14.68
CA TRP A 141 10.05 -0.83 -13.64
C TRP A 141 11.02 -1.97 -13.38
N SER A 142 11.12 -2.36 -12.11
CA SER A 142 11.87 -3.51 -11.66
C SER A 142 10.92 -4.49 -11.00
N LEU A 143 11.03 -5.77 -11.36
CA LEU A 143 10.37 -6.89 -10.69
C LEU A 143 11.40 -7.59 -9.79
N TYR A 144 11.05 -7.76 -8.52
CA TYR A 144 11.84 -8.52 -7.56
C TYR A 144 10.97 -9.58 -6.91
N THR A 145 11.39 -10.84 -7.03
CA THR A 145 10.78 -11.96 -6.32
C THR A 145 11.56 -12.19 -5.03
N TYR A 146 10.93 -11.97 -3.89
CA TYR A 146 11.52 -12.17 -2.57
C TYR A 146 11.29 -13.59 -2.05
N ASP A 147 12.01 -13.97 -1.00
CA ASP A 147 11.77 -15.22 -0.26
C ASP A 147 11.85 -14.90 1.24
N ILE A 148 10.70 -14.93 1.91
CA ILE A 148 10.58 -14.65 3.36
C ILE A 148 10.16 -15.89 4.15
N GLY A 149 10.24 -17.07 3.52
CA GLY A 149 9.83 -18.33 4.13
C GLY A 149 8.65 -18.99 3.43
N ASP A 150 8.25 -20.12 4.00
CA ASP A 150 7.13 -20.94 3.56
C ASP A 150 6.23 -21.27 4.77
N TYR A 151 4.93 -21.36 4.54
CA TYR A 151 3.95 -21.84 5.51
C TYR A 151 3.31 -23.17 5.08
N ASP A 152 3.04 -24.02 6.07
CA ASP A 152 2.41 -25.31 5.83
C ASP A 152 0.92 -25.13 5.50
N VAL A 153 0.50 -25.72 4.38
CA VAL A 153 -0.91 -25.80 3.98
C VAL A 153 -1.51 -27.13 4.48
N PRO A 154 -2.67 -27.09 5.17
CA PRO A 154 -3.28 -28.30 5.72
C PRO A 154 -3.96 -29.15 4.62
N SER A 155 -3.21 -30.03 3.94
CA SER A 155 -3.80 -31.07 3.05
C SER A 155 -2.79 -32.04 2.40
N GLY A 156 -1.51 -32.08 2.82
CA GLY A 156 -0.48 -32.84 2.09
C GLY A 156 -0.04 -32.17 0.78
N GLU A 157 -0.48 -30.94 0.56
CA GLU A 157 0.04 -30.03 -0.46
C GLU A 157 1.45 -29.54 -0.08
N PRO A 158 2.29 -29.18 -1.06
CA PRO A 158 3.58 -28.56 -0.79
C PRO A 158 3.38 -27.23 -0.03
N PRO A 159 4.34 -26.86 0.86
CA PRO A 159 4.32 -25.57 1.54
C PRO A 159 4.13 -24.41 0.57
N SER A 160 3.35 -23.42 1.00
CA SER A 160 3.08 -22.21 0.22
C SER A 160 4.06 -21.12 0.63
N LYS A 161 4.51 -20.31 -0.34
CA LYS A 161 5.41 -19.18 -0.10
C LYS A 161 4.73 -18.12 0.77
N ASP A 162 5.43 -17.63 1.79
CA ASP A 162 4.98 -16.49 2.57
C ASP A 162 5.00 -15.20 1.73
N VAL A 163 4.04 -14.32 2.01
CA VAL A 163 3.87 -13.05 1.31
C VAL A 163 3.75 -11.90 2.29
N VAL A 164 4.32 -10.76 1.90
CA VAL A 164 4.24 -9.53 2.67
C VAL A 164 2.80 -9.01 2.67
N SER A 165 2.15 -9.03 3.83
CA SER A 165 0.72 -8.70 3.98
C SER A 165 0.46 -7.32 4.58
N SER A 166 1.11 -7.00 5.70
CA SER A 166 0.99 -5.72 6.39
C SER A 166 2.29 -4.92 6.22
N VAL A 167 2.17 -3.73 5.64
CA VAL A 167 3.31 -2.87 5.28
C VAL A 167 3.00 -1.40 5.48
N ALA A 168 4.01 -0.67 5.94
CA ALA A 168 4.03 0.80 5.98
C ALA A 168 5.35 1.30 5.39
N ALA A 169 5.32 2.47 4.76
CA ALA A 169 6.49 3.12 4.20
C ALA A 169 6.83 4.36 5.00
N ILE A 170 8.07 4.48 5.48
CA ILE A 170 8.54 5.61 6.31
C ILE A 170 9.91 6.03 5.78
N GLN A 171 10.03 7.30 5.42
CA GLN A 171 11.31 7.95 5.09
C GLN A 171 12.19 7.17 4.09
N GLY A 172 11.60 6.51 3.09
CA GLY A 172 12.33 5.77 2.06
C GLY A 172 12.41 4.26 2.29
N GLU A 173 12.05 3.78 3.48
CA GLU A 173 12.06 2.36 3.83
C GLU A 173 10.65 1.80 3.92
N ILE A 174 10.52 0.49 3.70
CA ILE A 174 9.25 -0.23 3.85
C ILE A 174 9.38 -1.25 4.97
N PHE A 175 8.50 -1.16 5.95
CA PHE A 175 8.47 -2.05 7.10
C PHE A 175 7.35 -3.06 6.97
N PHE A 176 7.62 -4.33 7.29
CA PHE A 176 6.62 -5.38 7.45
C PHE A 176 6.84 -6.22 8.70
N ILE A 177 5.76 -6.86 9.16
CA ILE A 177 5.81 -7.86 10.24
C ILE A 177 6.22 -9.18 9.63
N SER A 178 7.37 -9.72 10.03
CA SER A 178 7.87 -11.00 9.50
C SER A 178 7.40 -12.18 10.33
N SER A 179 7.40 -12.05 11.65
CA SER A 179 7.03 -13.12 12.58
C SER A 179 6.37 -12.53 13.83
N ALA A 180 6.08 -13.37 14.83
CA ALA A 180 5.64 -12.89 16.14
C ALA A 180 6.78 -12.22 16.95
N GLU A 181 8.03 -12.42 16.56
CA GLU A 181 9.22 -11.96 17.28
C GLU A 181 10.08 -10.99 16.47
N ASP A 182 9.81 -10.83 15.16
CA ASP A 182 10.67 -10.06 14.26
C ASP A 182 9.88 -9.19 13.27
N MET A 183 10.51 -8.06 12.92
CA MET A 183 10.13 -7.21 11.80
C MET A 183 11.23 -7.16 10.76
N CYS A 184 10.89 -6.64 9.58
CA CYS A 184 11.84 -6.43 8.51
C CYS A 184 11.66 -5.04 7.88
N ALA A 185 12.78 -4.37 7.64
CA ALA A 185 12.88 -3.14 6.86
C ALA A 185 13.45 -3.47 5.48
N ILE A 186 12.78 -2.98 4.44
CA ILE A 186 13.23 -3.07 3.05
C ILE A 186 13.82 -1.73 2.65
N ASN A 187 15.09 -1.73 2.31
CA ASN A 187 15.83 -0.56 1.84
C ASN A 187 16.12 -0.70 0.34
N PHE A 188 16.04 0.40 -0.40
CA PHE A 188 16.23 0.44 -1.86
C PHE A 188 17.53 1.14 -2.27
N CYS A 189 18.51 1.25 -1.37
CA CYS A 189 19.75 1.99 -1.58
C CYS A 189 20.48 1.60 -2.89
N ASN A 190 20.91 2.63 -3.62
CA ASN A 190 21.40 2.58 -5.02
C ASN A 190 22.69 1.76 -5.24
N SER A 191 23.29 1.14 -4.21
CA SER A 191 24.54 0.39 -4.35
C SER A 191 24.38 -1.04 -4.87
N SER A 192 23.22 -1.68 -4.67
CA SER A 192 23.03 -3.12 -4.92
C SER A 192 22.14 -3.45 -6.13
N GLN A 193 21.50 -2.46 -6.79
CA GLN A 193 20.45 -2.65 -7.81
C GLN A 193 19.25 -3.51 -7.36
N GLN A 194 19.22 -3.96 -6.11
CA GLN A 194 18.22 -4.85 -5.56
C GLN A 194 17.82 -4.38 -4.15
N PRO A 195 16.56 -4.57 -3.75
CA PRO A 195 16.10 -4.25 -2.41
C PRO A 195 16.85 -5.11 -1.37
N GLU A 196 17.27 -4.48 -0.27
CA GLU A 196 17.91 -5.13 0.85
C GLU A 196 16.89 -5.34 1.98
N PHE A 197 16.84 -6.56 2.51
CA PHE A 197 15.93 -6.95 3.60
C PHE A 197 16.72 -7.02 4.90
N GLN A 198 16.41 -6.15 5.85
CA GLN A 198 17.04 -6.09 7.16
C GLN A 198 16.04 -6.49 8.24
N TYR A 199 16.26 -7.68 8.82
CA TYR A 199 15.47 -8.18 9.93
C TYR A 199 15.99 -7.65 11.27
N PHE A 200 15.07 -7.39 12.20
CA PHE A 200 15.38 -6.96 13.57
C PHE A 200 14.32 -7.47 14.55
N ASP A 201 14.78 -7.75 15.77
CA ASP A 201 13.99 -8.42 16.81
C ASP A 201 12.99 -7.42 17.41
N VAL A 202 11.70 -7.68 17.22
CA VAL A 202 10.61 -6.92 17.84
C VAL A 202 9.50 -7.87 18.25
N SER A 203 9.35 -8.09 19.55
CA SER A 203 8.24 -8.86 20.07
C SER A 203 6.90 -8.18 19.75
N MET A 204 6.02 -8.90 19.06
CA MET A 204 4.66 -8.43 18.78
C MET A 204 3.84 -8.35 20.07
N VAL A 205 2.79 -7.53 20.04
CA VAL A 205 2.02 -7.19 21.24
C VAL A 205 1.11 -8.33 21.68
N ASP A 206 1.12 -8.63 22.98
CA ASP A 206 0.22 -9.61 23.57
C ASP A 206 -1.24 -9.17 23.53
N PHE A 207 -2.14 -10.13 23.34
CA PHE A 207 -3.57 -9.89 23.45
C PHE A 207 -3.99 -9.77 24.93
N PRO A 208 -4.84 -8.78 25.27
CA PRO A 208 -5.43 -8.68 26.59
C PRO A 208 -6.19 -9.95 27.00
N GLN A 209 -6.32 -10.18 28.30
CA GLN A 209 -7.03 -11.33 28.84
C GLN A 209 -8.46 -11.44 28.25
N GLY A 210 -8.79 -12.62 27.72
CA GLY A 210 -10.09 -12.91 27.11
C GLY A 210 -10.16 -12.66 25.59
N MET A 211 -9.09 -12.15 24.98
CA MET A 211 -8.96 -11.98 23.54
C MET A 211 -7.96 -13.00 22.99
N ASN A 212 -8.36 -13.79 21.99
CA ASN A 212 -7.54 -14.88 21.44
C ASN A 212 -7.33 -14.75 19.92
N SER A 213 -7.94 -13.77 19.27
CA SER A 213 -7.77 -13.49 17.85
C SER A 213 -7.83 -11.98 17.59
N GLY A 214 -7.34 -11.56 16.42
CA GLY A 214 -7.31 -10.15 16.04
C GLY A 214 -6.73 -9.95 14.65
N CYS A 215 -6.70 -8.69 14.24
CA CYS A 215 -6.06 -8.22 13.04
C CYS A 215 -5.10 -7.08 13.37
N THR A 216 -3.99 -7.00 12.63
CA THR A 216 -2.93 -6.03 12.86
C THR A 216 -2.57 -5.29 11.56
N TRP A 217 -2.23 -4.02 11.71
CA TRP A 217 -2.00 -3.10 10.60
C TRP A 217 -0.83 -2.17 10.93
N LEU A 218 0.19 -2.13 10.06
CA LEU A 218 1.25 -1.13 10.11
C LEU A 218 0.84 0.16 9.43
N VAL A 219 0.77 1.26 10.16
CA VAL A 219 0.32 2.56 9.64
C VAL A 219 1.46 3.56 9.74
N GLU A 220 1.78 4.25 8.64
CA GLU A 220 2.63 5.44 8.71
C GLU A 220 1.77 6.66 9.02
N HIS A 221 2.22 7.46 9.98
CA HIS A 221 1.66 8.78 10.24
C HIS A 221 2.71 9.71 10.83
N GLY A 222 2.92 10.87 10.21
CA GLY A 222 3.87 11.87 10.68
C GLY A 222 5.32 11.41 10.70
N ASP A 223 5.72 10.56 9.74
CA ASP A 223 7.04 9.91 9.68
C ASP A 223 7.32 8.98 10.87
N GLU A 224 6.28 8.55 11.60
CA GLU A 224 6.37 7.55 12.65
C GLU A 224 5.62 6.26 12.23
N LEU A 225 6.09 5.12 12.74
CA LEU A 225 5.46 3.82 12.54
C LEU A 225 4.49 3.51 13.66
N TYR A 226 3.26 3.17 13.28
CA TYR A 226 2.23 2.72 14.21
C TYR A 226 1.80 1.28 13.90
N LEU A 227 1.46 0.55 14.95
CA LEU A 227 0.78 -0.74 14.88
C LEU A 227 -0.63 -0.56 15.44
N ALA A 228 -1.65 -0.69 14.58
CA ALA A 228 -3.04 -0.73 14.99
C ALA A 228 -3.49 -2.20 15.14
N CYS A 229 -4.06 -2.54 16.29
CA CYS A 229 -4.55 -3.87 16.61
C CYS A 229 -6.04 -3.80 16.92
N VAL A 230 -6.85 -4.54 16.18
CA VAL A 230 -8.25 -4.82 16.52
C VAL A 230 -8.32 -6.25 17.03
N MET A 231 -8.71 -6.43 18.28
CA MET A 231 -8.69 -7.71 18.97
C MET A 231 -10.11 -8.13 19.33
N PHE A 232 -10.38 -9.42 19.15
CA PHE A 232 -11.71 -10.00 19.25
C PHE A 232 -11.84 -10.87 20.50
N VAL A 233 -13.06 -10.93 21.06
CA VAL A 233 -13.37 -11.86 22.16
C VAL A 233 -13.47 -13.27 21.60
N GLY A 234 -12.65 -14.19 22.10
CA GLY A 234 -12.56 -15.54 21.55
C GLY A 234 -12.04 -15.53 20.10
N PHE A 235 -12.78 -16.15 19.18
CA PHE A 235 -12.47 -16.21 17.74
C PHE A 235 -13.59 -15.58 16.89
N ASP A 236 -14.36 -14.66 17.47
CA ASP A 236 -15.52 -14.03 16.84
C ASP A 236 -15.17 -12.62 16.33
N ALA A 237 -14.91 -12.51 15.01
CA ALA A 237 -14.51 -11.26 14.38
C ALA A 237 -15.56 -10.13 14.49
N ASP A 238 -16.83 -10.46 14.77
CA ASP A 238 -17.88 -9.47 14.98
C ASP A 238 -17.92 -8.95 16.43
N ASN A 239 -17.18 -9.60 17.33
CA ASN A 239 -17.14 -9.26 18.75
C ASN A 239 -15.81 -8.60 19.13
N ILE A 240 -15.69 -7.32 18.78
CA ILE A 240 -14.52 -6.50 19.10
C ILE A 240 -14.42 -6.32 20.62
N GLY A 241 -13.36 -6.86 21.21
CA GLY A 241 -13.05 -6.73 22.63
C GLY A 241 -12.22 -5.50 22.94
N ALA A 242 -11.20 -5.21 22.11
CA ALA A 242 -10.39 -4.01 22.26
C ALA A 242 -9.78 -3.55 20.93
N ILE A 243 -9.47 -2.26 20.90
CA ILE A 243 -8.65 -1.65 19.85
C ILE A 243 -7.47 -0.98 20.55
N HIS A 244 -6.25 -1.32 20.16
CA HIS A 244 -5.03 -0.74 20.70
C HIS A 244 -4.18 -0.20 19.56
N VAL A 245 -3.48 0.90 19.84
CA VAL A 245 -2.51 1.49 18.92
C VAL A 245 -1.18 1.60 19.66
N PHE A 246 -0.12 1.23 18.97
CA PHE A 246 1.25 1.30 19.45
C PHE A 246 2.07 2.10 18.47
N ARG A 247 3.07 2.81 18.96
CA ARG A 247 4.10 3.48 18.16
C ARG A 247 5.39 2.69 18.29
N MET A 248 6.11 2.48 17.20
CA MET A 248 7.45 1.91 17.24
C MET A 248 8.42 2.87 17.91
N ASP A 249 9.23 2.38 18.85
CA ASP A 249 10.44 3.06 19.30
C ASP A 249 11.64 2.34 18.70
N PHE A 250 12.20 2.90 17.62
CA PHE A 250 13.37 2.34 16.94
C PHE A 250 14.66 2.38 17.79
N SER A 251 14.70 3.17 18.87
CA SER A 251 15.88 3.20 19.75
C SER A 251 15.95 1.99 20.68
N THR A 252 14.78 1.42 21.01
CA THR A 252 14.65 0.23 21.86
C THR A 252 14.05 -0.97 21.15
N GLU A 253 13.77 -0.84 19.85
CA GLU A 253 13.10 -1.84 19.00
C GLU A 253 11.84 -2.43 19.67
N ALA A 254 10.94 -1.56 20.11
CA ALA A 254 9.78 -1.97 20.90
C ALA A 254 8.50 -1.18 20.58
N TRP A 255 7.36 -1.87 20.67
CA TRP A 255 6.03 -1.28 20.53
C TRP A 255 5.58 -0.55 21.81
N CYS A 256 5.49 0.77 21.75
CA CYS A 256 5.02 1.62 22.84
C CYS A 256 3.53 1.94 22.69
N ARG A 257 2.69 1.47 23.60
CA ARG A 257 1.24 1.74 23.54
C ARG A 257 0.96 3.24 23.67
N VAL A 258 0.24 3.80 22.70
CA VAL A 258 -0.24 5.17 22.75
C VAL A 258 -1.67 5.22 23.27
N ARG A 259 -2.02 6.32 23.94
CA ARG A 259 -3.40 6.58 24.42
C ARG A 259 -4.17 7.52 23.51
N ASP A 260 -3.46 8.22 22.65
CA ASP A 260 -3.98 9.27 21.79
C ASP A 260 -3.11 9.33 20.53
N ILE A 261 -3.75 9.56 19.39
CA ILE A 261 -3.12 9.80 18.08
C ILE A 261 -3.40 11.23 17.59
N GLY A 262 -3.94 12.08 18.45
CA GLY A 262 -4.31 13.46 18.14
C GLY A 262 -5.52 13.52 17.22
N ASP A 263 -5.48 14.44 16.26
CA ASP A 263 -6.53 14.62 15.26
C ASP A 263 -6.44 13.64 14.07
N ALA A 264 -5.50 12.70 14.11
CA ALA A 264 -5.27 11.75 13.05
C ALA A 264 -6.39 10.70 12.93
N VAL A 265 -6.68 10.26 11.72
CA VAL A 265 -7.64 9.18 11.43
C VAL A 265 -6.93 8.06 10.70
N PHE A 266 -7.00 6.84 11.24
CA PHE A 266 -6.50 5.63 10.56
C PHE A 266 -7.63 4.92 9.83
N LEU A 267 -7.43 4.66 8.55
CA LEU A 267 -8.33 3.88 7.69
C LEU A 267 -7.72 2.49 7.52
N LEU A 268 -8.42 1.47 8.00
CA LEU A 268 -7.93 0.08 8.03
C LEU A 268 -8.84 -0.78 7.15
N GLU A 269 -8.29 -1.42 6.12
CA GLU A 269 -9.02 -2.32 5.23
C GLU A 269 -8.67 -3.78 5.51
N TYR A 270 -9.68 -4.65 5.38
CA TYR A 270 -9.50 -6.09 5.38
C TYR A 270 -8.73 -6.52 4.12
N GLY A 271 -7.57 -7.16 4.27
CA GLY A 271 -6.66 -7.46 3.16
C GLY A 271 -5.39 -6.60 3.13
N GLY A 272 -5.19 -5.75 4.15
CA GLY A 272 -3.88 -5.16 4.45
C GLY A 272 -3.66 -3.74 3.94
N ASN A 273 -4.59 -3.13 3.18
CA ASN A 273 -4.47 -1.71 2.84
C ASN A 273 -4.74 -0.83 4.06
N MET A 274 -4.02 0.29 4.14
CA MET A 274 -4.28 1.32 5.13
C MET A 274 -3.95 2.72 4.63
N GLY A 275 -4.47 3.72 5.33
CA GLY A 275 -4.07 5.12 5.18
C GLY A 275 -4.23 5.85 6.51
N ALA A 276 -3.51 6.96 6.65
CA ALA A 276 -3.71 7.91 7.74
C ALA A 276 -3.95 9.31 7.15
N SER A 277 -4.82 10.10 7.78
CA SER A 277 -5.09 11.49 7.41
C SER A 277 -5.05 12.41 8.61
#